data_AF-A0A7J9JXG8-F1
#
_entry.id   AF-A0A7J9JXG8-F1
#
_cell.length_a   1.000
_cell.length_b   1.000
_cell.length_c   1.000
_cell.angle_alpha   90.00
_cell.angle_beta   90.00
_cell.angle_gamma   90.00
#
_symmetry.space_group_name_H-M   'P 1'
#
loop_
_entity.id
_entity.type
_entity.pdbx_description
1 polymer ?
#
loop_
_entity_poly.entity_id
_entity_poly.type
_entity_poly.pdbx_seq_one_letter_code
_entity_poly.pdbx_strand_id
1 'polypeptide(L)'
;MDINVLAFLVPAGIIACFLPLSDASSFVVLYIATSVYFSGVMVRLMLVLAPAACITSGIALSQAFDVFTGSIKFQLTGASSNTEVDAAETSSSTAESQTDAVKTEKPEETAKNRPSRKSKKKEREHGEKPSTKAKAEKKRLLALPLESSVISLLLLVLLGAFYVVHCVWAAAEAYSAPSIVLTSRSHDGLHVFDDFREAYAWLRHNTDVDDKVASWWDYGYQTTAMANRTVIVDNNTWNNTHIATVGTAMSSPERAAWEIFHSLDVKYVLVVFGGLVGYPSDDINKFLWMVRIGGGVFPHIKEPDYLRDGQYRIDSQATPTMLNCLMYKLSYYRFVETDGKGFDRVRQTEIGKKYFKLTHFEEV
;
A
#
# COMPACT_ATOMS: atom_id res chain seq x y z
N MET A 1 -8.67 -3.47 4.70
CA MET A 1 -8.65 -3.90 3.29
C MET A 1 -7.37 -4.66 2.99
N ASP A 2 -6.24 -4.01 3.20
CA ASP A 2 -4.92 -4.27 2.63
C ASP A 2 -4.26 -5.54 3.20
N ILE A 3 -4.44 -5.76 4.51
CA ILE A 3 -3.84 -6.87 5.27
C ILE A 3 -4.98 -7.62 5.97
N ASN A 4 -5.56 -8.63 5.32
CA ASN A 4 -6.66 -9.45 5.84
C ASN A 4 -6.11 -10.52 6.83
N VAL A 5 -5.94 -11.76 6.37
CA VAL A 5 -5.52 -12.90 7.23
C VAL A 5 -4.22 -12.63 7.99
N LEU A 6 -3.27 -11.94 7.35
CA LEU A 6 -1.96 -11.62 7.93
C LEU A 6 -2.07 -10.80 9.23
N ALA A 7 -3.10 -9.97 9.41
CA ALA A 7 -3.26 -9.16 10.63
C ALA A 7 -3.36 -10.02 11.90
N PHE A 8 -3.94 -11.23 11.79
CA PHE A 8 -4.02 -12.20 12.89
C PHE A 8 -2.78 -13.09 13.01
N LEU A 9 -2.00 -13.23 11.94
CA LEU A 9 -0.77 -14.04 11.91
C LEU A 9 0.47 -13.27 12.39
N VAL A 10 0.54 -11.95 12.19
CA VAL A 10 1.68 -11.11 12.63
C VAL A 10 2.00 -11.27 14.14
N PRO A 11 1.02 -11.22 15.07
CA PRO A 11 1.31 -11.44 16.50
C PRO A 11 1.87 -12.84 16.79
N ALA A 12 1.36 -13.88 16.14
CA ALA A 12 1.88 -15.24 16.26
C ALA A 12 3.31 -15.35 15.69
N GLY A 13 3.59 -14.66 14.59
CA GLY A 13 4.92 -14.56 13.97
C GLY A 13 5.95 -13.85 14.85
N ILE A 14 5.53 -12.81 15.56
CA ILE A 14 6.37 -12.12 16.56
C ILE A 14 6.70 -13.06 17.71
N ILE A 15 5.72 -13.78 18.27
CA ILE A 15 5.94 -14.79 19.32
C ILE A 15 6.89 -15.90 18.83
N ALA A 16 6.68 -16.40 17.61
CA ALA A 16 7.53 -17.39 16.97
C ALA A 16 9.00 -16.93 16.82
N CYS A 17 9.24 -15.63 16.58
CA CYS A 17 10.58 -15.05 16.50
C CYS A 17 11.31 -14.96 17.86
N PHE A 18 10.59 -14.96 18.98
CA PHE A 18 11.20 -15.01 20.33
C PHE A 18 11.62 -16.43 20.75
N LEU A 19 11.12 -17.48 20.09
CA LEU A 19 11.38 -18.90 20.41
C LEU A 19 12.06 -19.64 19.23
N PRO A 20 13.20 -19.16 18.68
CA PRO A 20 14.31 -18.66 19.51
C PRO A 20 14.85 -17.26 19.12
N LEU A 21 15.36 -16.56 20.14
CA LEU A 21 16.15 -15.35 19.97
C LEU A 21 17.48 -15.64 19.24
N SER A 22 17.72 -14.88 18.18
CA SER A 22 18.93 -14.87 17.35
C SER A 22 19.09 -13.47 16.74
N ASP A 23 20.28 -13.12 16.26
CA ASP A 23 20.55 -11.80 15.68
C ASP A 23 19.67 -11.49 14.46
N ALA A 24 19.23 -12.52 13.73
CA ALA A 24 18.29 -12.39 12.63
C ALA A 24 16.83 -12.20 13.11
N SER A 25 16.40 -12.93 14.14
CA SER A 25 15.02 -12.79 14.65
C SER A 25 14.82 -11.50 15.46
N SER A 26 15.85 -10.98 16.13
CA SER A 26 15.80 -9.65 16.77
C SER A 26 15.68 -8.52 15.74
N PHE A 27 16.39 -8.60 14.61
CA PHE A 27 16.22 -7.66 13.49
C PHE A 27 14.79 -7.69 12.93
N VAL A 28 14.21 -8.88 12.71
CA VAL A 28 12.82 -9.01 12.21
C VAL A 28 11.81 -8.41 13.20
N VAL A 29 11.97 -8.65 14.52
CA VAL A 29 11.12 -8.08 15.57
C VAL A 29 11.22 -6.55 15.63
N LEU A 30 12.42 -5.98 15.49
CA LEU A 30 12.59 -4.53 15.40
C LEU A 30 11.95 -3.97 14.12
N TYR A 31 12.17 -4.61 12.97
CA TYR A 31 11.62 -4.16 11.69
C TYR A 31 10.08 -4.14 11.68
N ILE A 32 9.41 -5.19 12.19
CA ILE A 32 7.94 -5.18 12.29
C ILE A 32 7.44 -4.14 13.29
N ALA A 33 8.06 -4.00 14.47
CA ALA A 33 7.63 -3.03 15.48
C ALA A 33 7.75 -1.58 14.97
N THR A 34 8.87 -1.22 14.36
CA THR A 34 9.10 0.10 13.76
C THR A 34 8.16 0.34 12.57
N SER A 35 7.91 -0.65 11.72
CA SER A 35 7.00 -0.51 10.57
C SER A 35 5.54 -0.35 10.99
N VAL A 36 5.09 -1.09 12.01
CA VAL A 36 3.75 -0.93 12.59
C VAL A 36 3.59 0.49 13.12
N TYR A 37 4.53 1.00 13.92
CA TYR A 37 4.49 2.37 14.44
C TYR A 37 4.36 3.41 13.33
N PHE A 38 5.23 3.38 12.31
CA PHE A 38 5.18 4.36 11.22
C PHE A 38 3.93 4.23 10.34
N SER A 39 3.43 3.02 10.10
CA SER A 39 2.17 2.82 9.35
C SER A 39 0.93 3.34 10.09
N GLY A 40 0.95 3.31 11.44
CA GLY A 40 -0.12 3.88 12.27
C GLY A 40 -0.14 5.41 12.28
N VAL A 41 0.99 6.06 11.96
CA VAL A 41 1.09 7.53 11.83
C VAL A 41 0.78 8.00 10.41
N MET A 42 1.13 7.22 9.38
CA MET A 42 0.97 7.62 7.97
C MET A 42 0.57 6.45 7.08
N VAL A 43 -0.63 6.53 6.47
CA VAL A 43 -1.18 5.50 5.56
C VAL A 43 -0.21 5.13 4.43
N ARG A 44 0.52 6.10 3.85
CA ARG A 44 1.51 5.85 2.79
C ARG A 44 2.66 4.91 3.24
N LEU A 45 2.97 4.85 4.53
CA LEU A 45 4.00 3.97 5.10
C LEU A 45 3.49 2.54 5.38
N MET A 46 2.20 2.26 5.15
CA MET A 46 1.65 0.89 5.16
C MET A 46 2.31 -0.01 4.09
N LEU A 47 2.82 0.57 3.01
CA LEU A 47 3.63 -0.12 2.01
C LEU A 47 4.98 -0.64 2.59
N VAL A 48 5.51 0.00 3.64
CA VAL A 48 6.72 -0.45 4.36
C VAL A 48 6.39 -1.54 5.39
N LEU A 49 5.15 -1.55 5.91
CA LEU A 49 4.64 -2.61 6.78
C LEU A 49 4.42 -3.94 6.02
N ALA A 50 3.94 -3.89 4.77
CA ALA A 50 3.54 -5.09 4.04
C ALA A 50 4.64 -6.18 3.95
N PRO A 51 5.92 -5.89 3.60
CA PRO A 51 6.97 -6.91 3.62
C PRO A 51 7.24 -7.48 5.01
N ALA A 52 7.27 -6.64 6.06
CA ALA A 52 7.44 -7.08 7.45
C ALA A 52 6.31 -8.02 7.89
N ALA A 53 5.07 -7.68 7.54
CA ALA A 53 3.88 -8.47 7.84
C ALA A 53 3.88 -9.81 7.10
N CYS A 54 4.31 -9.85 5.83
CA CYS A 54 4.47 -11.08 5.06
C CYS A 54 5.55 -11.99 5.65
N ILE A 55 6.72 -11.46 6.03
CA ILE A 55 7.81 -12.26 6.62
C ILE A 55 7.38 -12.87 7.96
N THR A 56 6.85 -12.06 8.88
CA THR A 56 6.40 -12.54 10.20
C THR A 56 5.26 -13.54 10.10
N SER A 57 4.26 -13.28 9.24
CA SER A 57 3.16 -14.23 9.00
C SER A 57 3.66 -15.53 8.34
N GLY A 58 4.63 -15.44 7.43
CA GLY A 58 5.25 -16.61 6.79
C GLY A 58 5.97 -17.51 7.80
N ILE A 59 6.68 -16.92 8.78
CA ILE A 59 7.30 -17.67 9.88
C ILE A 59 6.24 -18.38 10.73
N ALA A 60 5.13 -17.70 11.07
CA ALA A 60 4.03 -18.32 11.82
C ALA A 60 3.40 -19.51 11.07
N LEU A 61 3.12 -19.34 9.77
CA LEU A 61 2.56 -20.38 8.92
C LEU A 61 3.52 -21.56 8.78
N SER A 62 4.82 -21.31 8.54
CA SER A 62 5.83 -22.37 8.40
C SER A 62 5.90 -23.23 9.67
N GLN A 63 5.96 -22.62 10.85
CA GLN A 63 5.98 -23.36 12.11
C GLN A 63 4.69 -24.17 12.33
N ALA A 64 3.52 -23.64 11.95
CA ALA A 64 2.26 -24.40 12.00
C ALA A 64 2.30 -25.63 11.07
N PHE A 65 2.74 -25.46 9.81
CA PHE A 65 2.92 -26.57 8.86
C PHE A 65 3.90 -27.63 9.36
N ASP A 66 5.05 -27.23 9.93
CA ASP A 66 6.05 -28.16 10.51
C ASP A 66 5.47 -28.98 11.68
N VAL A 67 4.64 -28.36 12.54
CA VAL A 67 4.00 -29.05 13.68
C VAL A 67 2.92 -30.02 13.22
N PHE A 68 2.05 -29.62 12.28
CA PHE A 68 0.98 -30.50 11.78
C PHE A 68 1.54 -31.68 10.96
N THR A 69 2.45 -31.43 10.02
CA THR A 69 3.08 -32.49 9.22
C THR A 69 3.98 -33.39 10.08
N GLY A 70 4.69 -32.83 11.06
CA GLY A 70 5.47 -33.58 12.04
C GLY A 70 4.62 -34.50 12.91
N SER A 71 3.44 -34.02 13.36
CA SER A 71 2.48 -34.82 14.14
C SER A 71 1.91 -35.96 13.31
N ILE A 72 1.44 -35.68 12.09
CA ILE A 72 0.94 -36.71 11.15
C ILE A 72 2.01 -37.79 10.92
N LYS A 73 3.25 -37.41 10.60
CA LYS A 73 4.33 -38.37 10.36
C LYS A 73 4.67 -39.20 11.61
N PHE A 74 4.65 -38.59 12.80
CA PHE A 74 4.92 -39.30 14.06
C PHE A 74 3.84 -40.36 14.35
N GLN A 75 2.56 -39.98 14.27
CA GLN A 75 1.44 -40.90 14.50
C GLN A 75 1.40 -42.02 13.46
N LEU A 76 1.62 -41.70 12.17
CA LEU A 76 1.63 -42.70 11.08
C LEU A 76 2.78 -43.71 11.23
N THR A 77 3.96 -43.26 11.70
CA THR A 77 5.08 -44.15 12.00
C THR A 77 4.78 -45.05 13.21
N GLY A 78 4.16 -44.48 14.26
CA GLY A 78 3.74 -45.23 15.44
C GLY A 78 2.69 -46.31 15.16
N ALA A 79 1.73 -46.03 14.28
CA ALA A 79 0.75 -47.01 13.80
C ALA A 79 1.45 -48.18 13.08
N SER A 80 2.44 -47.90 12.23
CA SER A 80 3.19 -48.92 11.50
C SER A 80 4.10 -49.76 12.40
N SER A 81 4.68 -49.20 13.47
CA SER A 81 5.50 -49.97 14.41
C SER A 81 4.68 -50.89 15.31
N ASN A 82 3.43 -50.53 15.63
CA ASN A 82 2.56 -51.38 16.43
C ASN A 82 2.15 -52.68 15.71
N THR A 83 2.19 -52.70 14.37
CA THR A 83 1.82 -53.90 13.59
C THR A 83 2.88 -55.00 13.62
N GLU A 84 4.14 -54.68 13.97
CA GLU A 84 5.24 -55.67 14.01
C GLU A 84 5.42 -56.33 15.40
N VAL A 85 4.93 -55.70 16.47
CA VAL A 85 5.14 -56.21 17.85
C VAL A 85 4.22 -57.38 18.18
N ASP A 86 2.93 -57.31 17.81
CA ASP A 86 1.93 -58.36 18.10
C ASP A 86 2.22 -59.70 17.38
N ALA A 87 3.14 -59.72 16.41
CA ALA A 87 3.55 -60.92 15.68
C ALA A 87 4.69 -61.72 16.35
N ALA A 88 5.39 -61.13 17.33
CA ALA A 88 6.69 -61.65 17.81
C ALA A 88 6.62 -62.55 19.05
N GLU A 89 5.59 -62.45 19.90
CA GLU A 89 5.58 -63.13 21.21
C GLU A 89 5.16 -64.62 21.17
N THR A 90 4.84 -65.18 19.99
CA THR A 90 4.37 -66.59 19.86
C THR A 90 5.33 -67.49 19.06
N SER A 91 6.62 -67.53 19.40
CA SER A 91 7.47 -68.68 19.03
C SER A 91 8.73 -68.87 19.89
N SER A 92 8.98 -70.13 20.25
CA SER A 92 10.27 -70.72 20.70
C SER A 92 11.08 -69.99 21.78
N SER A 93 10.85 -70.39 23.03
CA SER A 93 11.97 -70.67 23.94
C SER A 93 12.72 -71.95 23.49
N THR A 94 14.03 -72.04 23.77
CA THR A 94 14.84 -73.25 24.11
C THR A 94 16.30 -73.12 23.61
N ALA A 95 17.22 -73.75 24.35
CA ALA A 95 18.64 -74.00 24.06
C ALA A 95 19.65 -72.85 24.31
N GLU A 96 20.84 -73.24 24.78
CA GLU A 96 21.91 -72.36 25.26
C GLU A 96 23.24 -72.61 24.54
N SER A 97 24.16 -71.64 24.73
CA SER A 97 25.57 -71.88 25.10
C SER A 97 26.71 -71.86 24.06
N GLN A 98 27.86 -71.43 24.60
CA GLN A 98 29.26 -71.62 24.17
C GLN A 98 29.89 -70.69 23.11
N THR A 99 31.22 -70.67 23.17
CA THR A 99 32.15 -69.62 22.75
C THR A 99 33.35 -70.22 21.98
N ASP A 100 34.32 -69.37 21.61
CA ASP A 100 35.69 -69.75 21.20
C ASP A 100 35.87 -70.38 19.79
N ALA A 101 37.01 -70.24 19.09
CA ALA A 101 38.10 -69.26 19.18
C ALA A 101 39.05 -69.27 17.95
N VAL A 102 39.79 -68.16 17.75
CA VAL A 102 41.22 -68.10 17.33
C VAL A 102 41.66 -68.36 15.85
N LYS A 103 42.09 -67.24 15.20
CA LYS A 103 43.33 -67.01 14.39
C LYS A 103 43.57 -67.73 13.02
N THR A 104 44.28 -67.13 12.02
CA THR A 104 44.76 -65.73 11.80
C THR A 104 44.58 -65.25 10.32
N GLU A 105 45.50 -64.98 9.36
CA GLU A 105 46.98 -64.80 9.31
C GLU A 105 47.47 -64.01 8.06
N LYS A 106 48.76 -63.66 8.02
CA LYS A 106 49.48 -62.79 7.05
C LYS A 106 50.81 -63.40 6.55
N PRO A 107 51.41 -62.96 5.41
CA PRO A 107 52.29 -61.75 5.29
C PRO A 107 52.12 -60.99 3.93
N GLU A 108 52.92 -60.00 3.47
CA GLU A 108 53.55 -58.76 4.01
C GLU A 108 53.89 -57.83 2.81
N GLU A 109 54.22 -56.52 2.92
CA GLU A 109 54.17 -55.62 4.09
C GLU A 109 53.02 -54.61 3.89
N THR A 110 53.05 -53.56 3.04
CA THR A 110 54.12 -52.86 2.29
C THR A 110 53.60 -51.44 2.00
N ALA A 111 54.38 -50.34 1.97
CA ALA A 111 55.80 -50.13 2.26
C ALA A 111 55.98 -48.80 3.06
N LYS A 112 57.06 -48.02 2.84
CA LYS A 112 57.46 -46.91 3.74
C LYS A 112 57.88 -45.61 3.04
N ASN A 113 57.42 -44.46 3.59
CA ASN A 113 58.34 -43.42 4.11
C ASN A 113 57.61 -42.41 5.03
N ARG A 114 58.37 -41.64 5.83
CA ARG A 114 57.93 -41.05 7.12
C ARG A 114 58.72 -39.75 7.48
N PRO A 115 58.60 -39.19 8.70
CA PRO A 115 57.71 -38.10 9.15
C PRO A 115 58.40 -36.72 9.32
N SER A 116 57.62 -35.71 9.72
CA SER A 116 58.09 -34.72 10.71
C SER A 116 56.99 -34.35 11.73
N ARG A 117 57.38 -33.80 12.89
CA ARG A 117 56.51 -33.42 14.03
C ARG A 117 56.68 -31.93 14.34
N LYS A 118 55.61 -31.25 14.77
CA LYS A 118 55.67 -30.35 15.95
C LYS A 118 54.32 -30.13 16.64
N SER A 119 54.42 -29.99 17.96
CA SER A 119 53.45 -29.63 19.02
C SER A 119 52.21 -28.79 18.62
N LYS A 120 50.97 -29.00 19.10
CA LYS A 120 50.40 -29.62 20.33
C LYS A 120 50.28 -28.73 21.60
N LYS A 121 49.34 -27.77 21.58
CA LYS A 121 48.48 -27.32 22.71
C LYS A 121 47.24 -26.69 22.05
N LYS A 122 45.96 -27.05 22.30
CA LYS A 122 45.23 -27.63 23.44
C LYS A 122 44.84 -26.62 24.53
N GLU A 123 43.88 -25.75 24.19
CA GLU A 123 42.83 -25.33 25.13
C GLU A 123 41.62 -26.30 24.97
N ARG A 124 40.75 -26.40 25.97
CA ARG A 124 39.47 -27.12 25.90
C ARG A 124 38.41 -26.26 26.58
N GLU A 125 37.36 -25.88 25.87
CA GLU A 125 36.10 -25.48 26.50
C GLU A 125 35.00 -26.50 26.24
N HIS A 126 34.01 -26.53 27.14
CA HIS A 126 33.13 -27.67 27.34
C HIS A 126 31.70 -27.32 26.90
N GLY A 127 31.49 -27.21 25.58
CA GLY A 127 30.16 -27.02 24.99
C GLY A 127 29.39 -28.35 24.90
N GLU A 128 28.39 -28.54 25.75
CA GLU A 128 27.50 -29.71 25.67
C GLU A 128 26.72 -29.72 24.35
N LYS A 129 26.68 -30.88 23.68
CA LYS A 129 25.75 -31.09 22.57
C LYS A 129 24.35 -31.33 23.15
N PRO A 130 23.33 -30.48 22.87
CA PRO A 130 21.99 -30.68 23.41
C PRO A 130 21.44 -32.04 22.93
N SER A 131 21.03 -32.87 23.87
CA SER A 131 20.82 -34.30 23.62
C SER A 131 19.71 -34.57 22.59
N THR A 132 19.89 -35.63 21.81
CA THR A 132 18.85 -36.12 20.88
C THR A 132 17.58 -36.55 21.61
N LYS A 133 17.68 -36.95 22.89
CA LYS A 133 16.54 -37.27 23.76
C LYS A 133 15.67 -36.04 24.03
N ALA A 134 16.24 -34.90 24.40
CA ALA A 134 15.48 -33.67 24.63
C ALA A 134 14.72 -33.18 23.37
N LYS A 135 15.29 -33.39 22.17
CA LYS A 135 14.58 -33.14 20.89
C LYS A 135 13.47 -34.15 20.60
N ALA A 136 13.59 -35.40 21.07
CA ALA A 136 12.53 -36.41 20.95
C ALA A 136 11.37 -36.16 21.92
N GLU A 137 11.66 -35.78 23.17
CA GLU A 137 10.63 -35.44 24.17
C GLU A 137 9.84 -34.18 23.79
N LYS A 138 10.51 -33.14 23.26
CA LYS A 138 9.82 -31.98 22.70
C LYS A 138 8.88 -32.35 21.54
N LYS A 139 9.25 -33.32 20.69
CA LYS A 139 8.35 -33.85 19.64
C LYS A 139 7.18 -34.64 20.21
N ARG A 140 7.39 -35.38 21.30
CA ARG A 140 6.35 -36.20 21.95
C ARG A 140 5.30 -35.36 22.68
N LEU A 141 5.70 -34.23 23.26
CA LEU A 141 4.80 -33.25 23.90
C LEU A 141 4.03 -32.35 22.91
N LEU A 142 4.47 -32.27 21.67
CA LEU A 142 3.87 -31.42 20.62
C LEU A 142 3.06 -32.24 19.58
N ALA A 143 2.96 -33.56 19.78
CA ALA A 143 2.23 -34.46 18.90
C ALA A 143 0.72 -34.36 19.15
N LEU A 144 0.04 -33.56 18.33
CA LEU A 144 -1.43 -33.52 18.30
C LEU A 144 -1.99 -34.90 17.87
N PRO A 145 -3.24 -35.23 18.26
CA PRO A 145 -3.92 -36.40 17.71
C PRO A 145 -4.08 -36.27 16.18
N LEU A 146 -4.10 -37.42 15.49
CA LEU A 146 -4.02 -37.47 14.03
C LEU A 146 -5.17 -36.68 13.35
N GLU A 147 -6.39 -36.86 13.85
CA GLU A 147 -7.59 -36.19 13.33
C GLU A 147 -7.49 -34.67 13.43
N SER A 148 -7.13 -34.12 14.61
CA SER A 148 -6.98 -32.68 14.78
C SER A 148 -5.83 -32.12 13.95
N SER A 149 -4.73 -32.87 13.78
CA SER A 149 -3.61 -32.47 12.92
C SER A 149 -4.04 -32.32 11.45
N VAL A 150 -4.85 -33.24 10.95
CA VAL A 150 -5.39 -33.21 9.58
C VAL A 150 -6.43 -32.09 9.42
N ILE A 151 -7.33 -31.92 10.39
CA ILE A 151 -8.34 -30.85 10.39
C ILE A 151 -7.67 -29.46 10.44
N SER A 152 -6.68 -29.26 11.31
CA SER A 152 -5.94 -28.00 11.39
C SER A 152 -5.15 -27.71 10.11
N LEU A 153 -4.55 -28.72 9.48
CA LEU A 153 -3.87 -28.57 8.19
C LEU A 153 -4.86 -28.16 7.08
N LEU A 154 -6.04 -28.79 7.02
CA LEU A 154 -7.09 -28.46 6.06
C LEU A 154 -7.64 -27.03 6.26
N LEU A 155 -7.88 -26.63 7.51
CA LEU A 155 -8.28 -25.26 7.85
C LEU A 155 -7.21 -24.23 7.46
N LEU A 156 -5.92 -24.55 7.62
CA LEU A 156 -4.81 -23.69 7.23
C LEU A 156 -4.75 -23.48 5.70
N VAL A 157 -5.03 -24.53 4.92
CA VAL A 157 -5.14 -24.47 3.45
C VAL A 157 -6.37 -23.66 3.02
N LEU A 158 -7.53 -23.85 3.65
CA LEU A 158 -8.74 -23.05 3.38
C LEU A 158 -8.52 -21.55 3.70
N LEU A 159 -7.82 -21.25 4.80
CA LEU A 159 -7.46 -19.88 5.18
C LEU A 159 -6.53 -19.23 4.15
N GLY A 160 -5.57 -19.99 3.60
CA GLY A 160 -4.73 -19.56 2.49
C GLY A 160 -5.51 -19.29 1.20
N ALA A 161 -6.46 -20.17 0.84
CA ALA A 161 -7.34 -19.97 -0.30
C ALA A 161 -8.23 -18.72 -0.15
N PHE A 162 -8.81 -18.51 1.03
CA PHE A 162 -9.58 -17.30 1.35
C PHE A 162 -8.73 -16.02 1.25
N TYR A 163 -7.48 -16.06 1.72
CA TYR A 163 -6.55 -14.93 1.56
C TYR A 163 -6.29 -14.59 0.09
N VAL A 164 -6.06 -15.59 -0.77
CA VAL A 164 -5.87 -15.37 -2.22
C VAL A 164 -7.12 -14.77 -2.86
N VAL A 165 -8.32 -15.30 -2.57
CA VAL A 165 -9.59 -14.77 -3.10
C VAL A 165 -9.79 -13.31 -2.67
N HIS A 166 -9.52 -12.98 -1.39
CA HIS A 166 -9.58 -11.61 -0.88
C HIS A 166 -8.60 -10.68 -1.60
N CYS A 167 -7.35 -11.10 -1.80
CA CYS A 167 -6.34 -10.29 -2.48
C CYS A 167 -6.68 -10.05 -3.95
N VAL A 168 -7.22 -11.04 -4.67
CA VAL A 168 -7.70 -10.87 -6.06
C VAL A 168 -8.87 -9.89 -6.11
N TRP A 169 -9.86 -10.04 -5.21
CA TRP A 169 -11.01 -9.13 -5.13
C TRP A 169 -10.59 -7.69 -4.82
N ALA A 170 -9.73 -7.48 -3.82
CA ALA A 170 -9.25 -6.16 -3.45
C ALA A 170 -8.41 -5.51 -4.57
N ALA A 171 -7.55 -6.28 -5.24
CA ALA A 171 -6.78 -5.80 -6.39
C ALA A 171 -7.68 -5.34 -7.54
N ALA A 172 -8.71 -6.13 -7.88
CA ALA A 172 -9.66 -5.80 -8.92
C ALA A 172 -10.53 -4.57 -8.55
N GLU A 173 -11.37 -4.68 -7.50
CA GLU A 173 -12.44 -3.71 -7.23
C GLU A 173 -11.95 -2.42 -6.57
N ALA A 174 -10.86 -2.45 -5.79
CA ALA A 174 -10.43 -1.30 -4.98
C ALA A 174 -9.15 -0.60 -5.48
N TYR A 175 -8.22 -1.31 -6.13
CA TYR A 175 -6.94 -0.73 -6.57
C TYR A 175 -6.79 -0.58 -8.09
N SER A 176 -7.55 -1.30 -8.93
CA SER A 176 -7.39 -1.25 -10.40
C SER A 176 -8.19 -0.15 -11.12
N ALA A 177 -8.44 0.98 -10.45
CA ALA A 177 -9.15 2.13 -11.00
C ALA A 177 -8.20 3.12 -11.68
N PRO A 178 -8.38 3.47 -12.97
CA PRO A 178 -7.63 4.56 -13.60
C PRO A 178 -8.08 5.93 -13.08
N SER A 179 -7.14 6.88 -12.97
CA SER A 179 -7.41 8.24 -12.49
C SER A 179 -7.55 9.30 -13.59
N ILE A 180 -7.23 8.96 -14.84
CA ILE A 180 -7.32 9.85 -16.01
C ILE A 180 -8.60 9.65 -16.83
N VAL A 181 -9.11 8.41 -16.87
CA VAL A 181 -10.40 8.06 -17.49
C VAL A 181 -11.39 7.84 -16.37
N LEU A 182 -12.50 8.57 -16.34
CA LEU A 182 -13.50 8.43 -15.28
C LEU A 182 -14.59 7.45 -15.71
N THR A 183 -14.85 6.44 -14.90
CA THR A 183 -15.90 5.45 -15.15
C THR A 183 -17.08 5.65 -14.20
N SER A 184 -18.29 5.80 -14.74
CA SER A 184 -19.54 5.84 -13.97
C SER A 184 -20.46 4.71 -14.39
N ARG A 185 -21.16 4.09 -13.43
CA ARG A 185 -22.07 2.97 -13.67
C ARG A 185 -23.51 3.42 -13.45
N SER A 186 -24.21 3.72 -14.54
CA SER A 186 -25.64 4.03 -14.55
C SER A 186 -26.47 2.73 -14.57
N HIS A 187 -27.78 2.88 -14.43
CA HIS A 187 -28.75 1.83 -14.77
C HIS A 187 -28.59 1.37 -16.24
N ASP A 188 -28.27 2.32 -17.13
CA ASP A 188 -28.21 2.08 -18.58
C ASP A 188 -26.85 1.53 -19.06
N GLY A 189 -25.87 1.39 -18.16
CA GLY A 189 -24.59 0.75 -18.44
C GLY A 189 -23.37 1.43 -17.81
N LEU A 190 -22.19 1.06 -18.33
CA LEU A 190 -20.92 1.69 -17.99
C LEU A 190 -20.68 2.89 -18.92
N HIS A 191 -20.68 4.09 -18.36
CA HIS A 191 -20.27 5.31 -19.05
C HIS A 191 -18.80 5.59 -18.75
N VAL A 192 -18.07 6.00 -19.77
CA VAL A 192 -16.63 6.27 -19.74
C VAL A 192 -16.43 7.70 -20.23
N PHE A 193 -15.94 8.57 -19.34
CA PHE A 193 -15.61 9.96 -19.62
C PHE A 193 -14.09 10.07 -19.75
N ASP A 194 -13.62 10.69 -20.84
CA ASP A 194 -12.19 10.79 -21.21
C ASP A 194 -11.77 12.25 -21.37
N ASP A 195 -12.57 13.15 -20.78
CA ASP A 195 -12.58 14.61 -20.93
C ASP A 195 -11.21 15.23 -20.63
N PHE A 196 -10.46 14.65 -19.68
CA PHE A 196 -9.07 15.03 -19.41
C PHE A 196 -8.15 14.81 -20.63
N ARG A 197 -8.24 13.65 -21.27
CA ARG A 197 -7.41 13.34 -22.46
C ARG A 197 -7.86 14.13 -23.68
N GLU A 198 -9.15 14.44 -23.79
CA GLU A 198 -9.64 15.36 -24.82
C GLU A 198 -9.11 16.79 -24.60
N ALA A 199 -9.24 17.36 -23.40
CA ALA A 199 -8.72 18.70 -23.08
C ALA A 199 -7.19 18.80 -23.22
N TYR A 200 -6.43 17.82 -22.74
CA TYR A 200 -4.97 17.79 -22.95
C TYR A 200 -4.60 17.59 -24.43
N ALA A 201 -5.39 16.84 -25.21
CA ALA A 201 -5.18 16.72 -26.66
C ALA A 201 -5.54 18.01 -27.41
N TRP A 202 -6.58 18.74 -27.01
CA TRP A 202 -6.91 20.06 -27.56
C TRP A 202 -5.75 21.03 -27.31
N LEU A 203 -5.26 21.12 -26.07
CA LEU A 203 -4.11 21.95 -25.70
C LEU A 203 -2.88 21.58 -26.55
N ARG A 204 -2.64 20.27 -26.78
CA ARG A 204 -1.48 19.80 -27.54
C ARG A 204 -1.47 20.20 -29.01
N HIS A 205 -2.64 20.30 -29.66
CA HIS A 205 -2.75 20.51 -31.10
C HIS A 205 -3.22 21.90 -31.53
N ASN A 206 -3.89 22.67 -30.65
CA ASN A 206 -4.49 23.97 -30.99
C ASN A 206 -3.77 25.19 -30.37
N THR A 207 -2.66 24.99 -29.67
CA THR A 207 -1.86 26.07 -29.04
C THR A 207 -0.40 26.02 -29.52
N ASP A 208 0.37 27.10 -29.35
CA ASP A 208 1.79 27.14 -29.70
C ASP A 208 2.64 26.36 -28.66
N VAL A 209 3.79 25.81 -29.05
CA VAL A 209 4.58 24.91 -28.17
C VAL A 209 5.13 25.64 -26.93
N ASP A 210 5.49 26.91 -27.09
CA ASP A 210 6.04 27.75 -26.02
C ASP A 210 4.96 28.32 -25.08
N ASP A 211 3.67 28.10 -25.38
CA ASP A 211 2.56 28.62 -24.58
C ASP A 211 2.55 28.06 -23.16
N LYS A 212 2.39 28.96 -22.19
CA LYS A 212 2.33 28.59 -20.77
C LYS A 212 0.89 28.40 -20.31
N VAL A 213 0.66 27.26 -19.66
CA VAL A 213 -0.61 26.87 -19.06
C VAL A 213 -0.50 26.99 -17.54
N ALA A 214 -1.39 27.76 -16.92
CA ALA A 214 -1.59 27.74 -15.48
C ALA A 214 -2.69 26.74 -15.12
N SER A 215 -2.39 25.84 -14.19
CA SER A 215 -3.36 24.93 -13.56
C SER A 215 -3.09 24.87 -12.06
N TRP A 216 -3.94 24.19 -11.29
CA TRP A 216 -3.53 23.76 -9.95
C TRP A 216 -2.38 22.74 -10.02
N TRP A 217 -1.56 22.67 -8.97
CA TRP A 217 -0.30 21.90 -8.98
C TRP A 217 -0.52 20.39 -9.09
N ASP A 218 -1.69 19.89 -8.66
CA ASP A 218 -2.18 18.51 -8.87
C ASP A 218 -2.01 18.01 -10.31
N TYR A 219 -2.14 18.90 -11.30
CA TYR A 219 -2.20 18.53 -12.72
C TYR A 219 -0.89 18.80 -13.48
N GLY A 220 0.11 19.43 -12.87
CA GLY A 220 1.29 19.94 -13.59
C GLY A 220 2.04 18.85 -14.37
N TYR A 221 2.24 17.67 -13.78
CA TYR A 221 2.83 16.53 -14.48
C TYR A 221 1.91 15.96 -15.58
N GLN A 222 0.58 15.99 -15.41
CA GLN A 222 -0.37 15.52 -16.44
C GLN A 222 -0.35 16.46 -17.66
N THR A 223 -0.49 17.76 -17.45
CA THR A 223 -0.39 18.78 -18.51
C THR A 223 0.94 18.69 -19.25
N THR A 224 2.05 18.55 -18.52
CA THR A 224 3.39 18.40 -19.13
C THR A 224 3.48 17.12 -19.98
N ALA A 225 3.02 15.97 -19.47
CA ALA A 225 3.16 14.68 -20.14
C ALA A 225 2.15 14.45 -21.28
N MET A 226 0.93 14.98 -21.17
CA MET A 226 -0.17 14.72 -22.12
C MET A 226 -0.39 15.89 -23.10
N ALA A 227 -0.36 17.13 -22.62
CA ALA A 227 -0.49 18.31 -23.48
C ALA A 227 0.85 18.74 -24.11
N ASN A 228 1.99 18.38 -23.50
CA ASN A 228 3.33 18.81 -23.91
C ASN A 228 3.40 20.35 -24.03
N ARG A 229 3.12 21.04 -22.91
CA ARG A 229 3.19 22.50 -22.75
C ARG A 229 3.86 22.90 -21.45
N THR A 230 4.36 24.12 -21.41
CA THR A 230 5.03 24.69 -20.23
C THR A 230 4.02 24.95 -19.11
N VAL A 231 4.25 24.39 -17.92
CA VAL A 231 3.42 24.62 -16.74
C VAL A 231 4.07 25.60 -15.77
N ILE A 232 3.25 26.38 -15.05
CA ILE A 232 3.72 27.32 -14.02
C ILE A 232 4.04 26.61 -12.70
N VAL A 233 3.25 25.61 -12.31
CA VAL A 233 3.42 24.85 -11.05
C VAL A 233 3.30 23.35 -11.28
N ASP A 234 4.00 22.56 -10.47
CA ASP A 234 4.14 21.12 -10.63
C ASP A 234 3.89 20.34 -9.32
N ASN A 235 3.76 19.01 -9.46
CA ASN A 235 3.55 18.09 -8.34
C ASN A 235 4.81 17.89 -7.47
N ASN A 236 5.94 18.50 -7.79
CA ASN A 236 7.16 18.44 -6.97
C ASN A 236 7.07 19.43 -5.79
N THR A 237 6.32 20.52 -5.96
CA THR A 237 5.99 21.50 -4.90
C THR A 237 7.17 22.17 -4.19
N TRP A 238 8.37 22.15 -4.79
CA TRP A 238 9.61 22.62 -4.17
C TRP A 238 9.65 24.14 -3.87
N ASN A 239 8.85 24.95 -4.60
CA ASN A 239 8.77 26.40 -4.43
C ASN A 239 7.35 26.82 -4.00
N ASN A 240 7.10 26.80 -2.69
CA ASN A 240 5.82 27.17 -2.10
C ASN A 240 5.32 28.58 -2.48
N THR A 241 6.23 29.54 -2.67
CA THR A 241 5.87 30.90 -3.07
C THR A 241 5.21 30.92 -4.45
N HIS A 242 5.68 30.10 -5.40
CA HIS A 242 5.10 30.04 -6.74
C HIS A 242 3.70 29.41 -6.73
N ILE A 243 3.48 28.38 -5.90
CA ILE A 243 2.16 27.77 -5.67
C ILE A 243 1.22 28.80 -5.02
N ALA A 244 1.72 29.56 -4.05
CA ALA A 244 0.95 30.62 -3.40
C ALA A 244 0.57 31.74 -4.37
N THR A 245 1.41 32.10 -5.34
CA THR A 245 1.06 33.07 -6.40
C THR A 245 -0.09 32.56 -7.26
N VAL A 246 -0.04 31.29 -7.72
CA VAL A 246 -1.15 30.69 -8.50
C VAL A 246 -2.42 30.56 -7.65
N GLY A 247 -2.31 30.13 -6.39
CA GLY A 247 -3.45 30.07 -5.47
C GLY A 247 -4.07 31.43 -5.16
N THR A 248 -3.24 32.48 -5.07
CA THR A 248 -3.67 33.87 -4.93
C THR A 248 -4.37 34.37 -6.18
N ALA A 249 -3.86 34.06 -7.38
CA ALA A 249 -4.55 34.41 -8.63
C ALA A 249 -5.93 33.72 -8.73
N MET A 250 -6.00 32.41 -8.50
CA MET A 250 -7.28 31.66 -8.54
C MET A 250 -8.31 32.15 -7.50
N SER A 251 -7.86 32.61 -6.33
CA SER A 251 -8.73 33.12 -5.25
C SER A 251 -9.02 34.62 -5.31
N SER A 252 -8.28 35.38 -6.10
CA SER A 252 -8.47 36.83 -6.29
C SER A 252 -9.66 37.17 -7.19
N PRO A 253 -10.18 38.40 -7.13
CA PRO A 253 -11.06 38.94 -8.17
C PRO A 253 -10.35 38.96 -9.53
N GLU A 254 -11.14 38.74 -10.59
CA GLU A 254 -10.68 38.57 -11.97
C GLU A 254 -9.58 39.54 -12.44
N ARG A 255 -9.68 40.84 -12.11
CA ARG A 255 -8.67 41.83 -12.51
C ARG A 255 -7.30 41.56 -11.90
N ALA A 256 -7.23 41.38 -10.58
CA ALA A 256 -5.97 41.11 -9.89
C ALA A 256 -5.40 39.73 -10.31
N ALA A 257 -6.26 38.76 -10.57
CA ALA A 257 -5.87 37.46 -11.10
C ALA A 257 -5.25 37.57 -12.51
N TRP A 258 -5.84 38.38 -13.39
CA TRP A 258 -5.28 38.69 -14.72
C TRP A 258 -3.95 39.44 -14.61
N GLU A 259 -3.84 40.45 -13.74
CA GLU A 259 -2.57 41.18 -13.51
C GLU A 259 -1.45 40.22 -13.05
N ILE A 260 -1.76 39.22 -12.21
CA ILE A 260 -0.82 38.16 -11.81
C ILE A 260 -0.48 37.24 -12.99
N PHE A 261 -1.47 36.65 -13.68
CA PHE A 261 -1.20 35.71 -14.78
C PHE A 261 -0.47 36.36 -15.95
N HIS A 262 -0.76 37.63 -16.26
CA HIS A 262 -0.03 38.41 -17.26
C HIS A 262 1.42 38.64 -16.83
N SER A 263 1.69 38.91 -15.54
CA SER A 263 3.07 39.05 -15.03
C SER A 263 3.89 37.75 -15.06
N LEU A 264 3.23 36.59 -15.12
CA LEU A 264 3.83 35.26 -15.28
C LEU A 264 3.90 34.81 -16.77
N ASP A 265 3.42 35.65 -17.69
CA ASP A 265 3.34 35.37 -19.13
C ASP A 265 2.61 34.03 -19.41
N VAL A 266 1.41 33.92 -18.83
CA VAL A 266 0.45 32.82 -18.98
C VAL A 266 -0.57 33.17 -20.06
N LYS A 267 -0.80 32.23 -20.99
CA LYS A 267 -1.76 32.38 -22.10
C LYS A 267 -3.05 31.59 -21.89
N TYR A 268 -2.98 30.44 -21.21
CA TYR A 268 -4.13 29.58 -20.92
C TYR A 268 -4.24 29.25 -19.43
N VAL A 269 -5.47 29.17 -18.92
CA VAL A 269 -5.78 28.75 -17.55
C VAL A 269 -6.69 27.53 -17.59
N LEU A 270 -6.20 26.40 -17.06
CA LEU A 270 -6.93 25.15 -16.97
C LEU A 270 -7.53 24.98 -15.57
N VAL A 271 -8.83 24.72 -15.51
CA VAL A 271 -9.62 24.49 -14.29
C VAL A 271 -10.45 23.23 -14.46
N VAL A 272 -10.44 22.34 -13.47
CA VAL A 272 -11.24 21.10 -13.47
C VAL A 272 -12.55 21.34 -12.74
N PHE A 273 -13.67 21.34 -13.46
CA PHE A 273 -15.02 21.51 -12.90
C PHE A 273 -15.83 20.20 -12.97
N GLY A 274 -16.33 19.73 -11.83
CA GLY A 274 -17.04 18.46 -11.71
C GLY A 274 -18.56 18.54 -11.56
N GLY A 275 -19.13 19.75 -11.47
CA GLY A 275 -20.50 19.98 -11.00
C GLY A 275 -21.60 19.38 -11.88
N LEU A 276 -21.39 19.22 -13.19
CA LEU A 276 -22.38 18.63 -14.10
C LEU A 276 -22.49 17.10 -13.97
N VAL A 277 -21.35 16.40 -13.86
CA VAL A 277 -21.29 14.93 -13.77
C VAL A 277 -21.33 14.42 -12.32
N GLY A 278 -21.01 15.28 -11.34
CA GLY A 278 -20.89 14.92 -9.93
C GLY A 278 -19.50 14.43 -9.52
N TYR A 279 -18.44 14.89 -10.20
CA TYR A 279 -17.05 14.49 -9.90
C TYR A 279 -16.48 15.28 -8.70
N PRO A 280 -16.18 14.63 -7.56
CA PRO A 280 -15.90 15.35 -6.31
C PRO A 280 -14.43 15.79 -6.14
N SER A 281 -13.53 15.46 -7.07
CA SER A 281 -12.11 15.89 -7.03
C SER A 281 -11.85 17.12 -7.90
N ASP A 282 -12.86 17.98 -8.04
CA ASP A 282 -12.81 19.22 -8.80
C ASP A 282 -12.13 20.36 -8.03
N ASP A 283 -11.75 21.42 -8.74
CA ASP A 283 -10.96 22.52 -8.18
C ASP A 283 -11.75 23.37 -7.19
N ILE A 284 -13.08 23.40 -7.28
CA ILE A 284 -13.93 24.09 -6.29
C ILE A 284 -13.90 23.36 -4.92
N ASN A 285 -13.73 22.04 -4.85
CA ASN A 285 -13.50 21.33 -3.58
C ASN A 285 -12.07 21.53 -3.06
N LYS A 286 -11.09 21.72 -3.96
CA LYS A 286 -9.69 22.01 -3.60
C LYS A 286 -9.46 23.49 -3.24
N PHE A 287 -10.37 24.38 -3.64
CA PHE A 287 -10.22 25.84 -3.57
C PHE A 287 -9.78 26.38 -2.21
N LEU A 288 -10.30 25.83 -1.11
CA LEU A 288 -9.94 26.29 0.24
C LEU A 288 -8.45 26.05 0.57
N TRP A 289 -7.80 25.06 -0.06
CA TRP A 289 -6.34 24.91 0.00
C TRP A 289 -5.61 25.98 -0.81
N MET A 290 -6.15 26.39 -1.96
CA MET A 290 -5.60 27.51 -2.75
C MET A 290 -5.62 28.81 -1.94
N VAL A 291 -6.74 29.08 -1.26
CA VAL A 291 -6.91 30.23 -0.34
C VAL A 291 -5.93 30.16 0.84
N ARG A 292 -5.77 28.99 1.47
CA ARG A 292 -4.83 28.79 2.60
C ARG A 292 -3.37 28.97 2.20
N ILE A 293 -2.96 28.38 1.08
CA ILE A 293 -1.56 28.45 0.60
C ILE A 293 -1.26 29.87 0.10
N GLY A 294 -2.19 30.51 -0.62
CA GLY A 294 -2.08 31.91 -1.02
C GLY A 294 -1.97 32.86 0.19
N GLY A 295 -2.96 32.82 1.09
CA GLY A 295 -3.01 33.67 2.29
C GLY A 295 -1.85 33.48 3.27
N GLY A 296 -1.25 32.28 3.30
CA GLY A 296 -0.05 32.00 4.10
C GLY A 296 1.22 32.72 3.64
N VAL A 297 1.27 33.19 2.38
CA VAL A 297 2.37 33.99 1.82
C VAL A 297 1.94 35.44 1.57
N PHE A 298 0.66 35.66 1.23
CA PHE A 298 0.11 36.95 0.81
C PHE A 298 -1.09 37.34 1.72
N PRO A 299 -0.86 38.07 2.83
CA PRO A 299 -1.86 38.31 3.89
C PRO A 299 -3.11 39.14 3.51
N HIS A 300 -3.25 39.52 2.23
CA HIS A 300 -4.46 40.15 1.71
C HIS A 300 -5.55 39.12 1.36
N ILE A 301 -5.19 37.86 1.11
CA ILE A 301 -6.12 36.73 1.00
C ILE A 301 -6.33 36.14 2.39
N LYS A 302 -7.59 36.00 2.83
CA LYS A 302 -7.94 35.47 4.15
C LYS A 302 -9.06 34.44 4.05
N GLU A 303 -8.87 33.27 4.64
CA GLU A 303 -9.85 32.18 4.61
C GLU A 303 -11.27 32.59 5.08
N PRO A 304 -11.45 33.33 6.20
CA PRO A 304 -12.78 33.75 6.64
C PRO A 304 -13.58 34.55 5.62
N ASP A 305 -12.93 35.28 4.72
CA ASP A 305 -13.61 36.14 3.74
C ASP A 305 -14.37 35.30 2.67
N TYR A 306 -14.06 33.99 2.55
CA TYR A 306 -14.73 33.02 1.67
C TYR A 306 -15.75 32.14 2.40
N LEU A 307 -15.87 32.25 3.73
CA LEU A 307 -16.73 31.41 4.56
C LEU A 307 -17.91 32.21 5.11
N ARG A 308 -19.14 31.74 4.84
CA ARG A 308 -20.35 32.33 5.42
C ARG A 308 -20.61 31.69 6.78
N ASP A 309 -20.44 32.45 7.85
CA ASP A 309 -20.66 31.98 9.23
C ASP A 309 -19.90 30.67 9.56
N GLY A 310 -18.66 30.57 9.03
CA GLY A 310 -17.79 29.39 9.14
C GLY A 310 -18.05 28.27 8.10
N GLN A 311 -19.09 28.39 7.27
CA GLN A 311 -19.46 27.40 6.26
C GLN A 311 -18.98 27.79 4.86
N TYR A 312 -18.41 26.82 4.13
CA TYR A 312 -18.09 26.98 2.72
C TYR A 312 -19.35 26.78 1.87
N ARG A 313 -19.69 27.73 1.00
CA ARG A 313 -20.94 27.76 0.21
C ARG A 313 -20.69 28.30 -1.20
N ILE A 314 -21.51 27.84 -2.14
CA ILE A 314 -21.57 28.31 -3.55
C ILE A 314 -22.93 28.89 -3.95
N ASP A 315 -23.89 28.81 -3.01
CA ASP A 315 -25.29 29.23 -3.14
C ASP A 315 -25.45 30.76 -3.03
N SER A 316 -26.69 31.25 -3.02
CA SER A 316 -27.00 32.68 -2.88
C SER A 316 -26.69 33.28 -1.50
N GLN A 317 -26.27 32.46 -0.53
CA GLN A 317 -25.81 32.87 0.80
C GLN A 317 -24.28 32.87 0.93
N ALA A 318 -23.55 32.40 -0.09
CA ALA A 318 -22.09 32.49 -0.16
C ALA A 318 -21.58 33.93 -0.07
N THR A 319 -20.33 34.12 0.37
CA THR A 319 -19.79 35.47 0.56
C THR A 319 -19.61 36.20 -0.79
N PRO A 320 -19.70 37.54 -0.81
CA PRO A 320 -19.40 38.32 -2.02
C PRO A 320 -17.98 38.08 -2.55
N THR A 321 -17.02 37.72 -1.69
CA THR A 321 -15.66 37.33 -2.08
C THR A 321 -15.66 36.04 -2.87
N MET A 322 -16.38 35.00 -2.39
CA MET A 322 -16.51 33.71 -3.07
C MET A 322 -17.24 33.84 -4.41
N LEU A 323 -18.34 34.61 -4.47
CA LEU A 323 -19.11 34.83 -5.69
C LEU A 323 -18.44 35.77 -6.72
N ASN A 324 -17.23 36.30 -6.42
CA ASN A 324 -16.48 37.17 -7.33
C ASN A 324 -15.02 36.75 -7.56
N CYS A 325 -14.52 35.69 -6.92
CA CYS A 325 -13.19 35.15 -7.19
C CYS A 325 -13.11 34.54 -8.60
N LEU A 326 -11.90 34.48 -9.17
CA LEU A 326 -11.70 33.95 -10.50
C LEU A 326 -12.12 32.48 -10.61
N MET A 327 -11.76 31.64 -9.64
CA MET A 327 -12.11 30.21 -9.64
C MET A 327 -13.62 29.95 -9.75
N TYR A 328 -14.46 30.70 -9.02
CA TYR A 328 -15.92 30.63 -9.15
C TYR A 328 -16.38 31.08 -10.54
N LYS A 329 -15.83 32.20 -11.04
CA LYS A 329 -16.19 32.71 -12.37
C LYS A 329 -15.84 31.72 -13.49
N LEU A 330 -14.65 31.12 -13.47
CA LEU A 330 -14.23 30.16 -14.50
C LEU A 330 -15.07 28.87 -14.41
N SER A 331 -15.26 28.31 -13.21
CA SER A 331 -15.95 27.02 -13.03
C SER A 331 -17.45 27.07 -13.35
N TYR A 332 -18.11 28.21 -13.14
CA TYR A 332 -19.56 28.36 -13.36
C TYR A 332 -19.90 29.27 -14.55
N TYR A 333 -18.93 29.60 -15.41
CA TYR A 333 -19.21 30.39 -16.61
C TYR A 333 -20.27 29.66 -17.46
N ARG A 334 -21.36 30.36 -17.78
CA ARG A 334 -22.48 29.86 -18.60
C ARG A 334 -23.15 28.56 -18.10
N PHE A 335 -22.81 28.04 -16.91
CA PHE A 335 -23.29 26.74 -16.40
C PHE A 335 -24.82 26.62 -16.35
N VAL A 336 -25.53 27.73 -16.12
CA VAL A 336 -27.00 27.81 -16.11
C VAL A 336 -27.63 27.49 -17.47
N GLU A 337 -26.89 27.64 -18.58
CA GLU A 337 -27.34 27.28 -19.93
C GLU A 337 -27.46 25.76 -20.12
N THR A 338 -26.89 24.94 -19.23
CA THR A 338 -26.87 23.46 -19.34
C THR A 338 -28.15 22.77 -18.84
N ASP A 339 -28.74 23.26 -17.74
CA ASP A 339 -29.92 22.67 -17.08
C ASP A 339 -31.06 23.69 -16.82
N GLY A 340 -30.85 24.96 -17.18
CA GLY A 340 -31.76 26.08 -16.92
C GLY A 340 -31.79 26.59 -15.47
N LYS A 341 -31.00 26.01 -14.56
CA LYS A 341 -31.02 26.33 -13.12
C LYS A 341 -29.63 26.66 -12.56
N GLY A 342 -28.59 25.97 -13.00
CA GLY A 342 -27.26 25.95 -12.42
C GLY A 342 -27.22 25.11 -11.15
N PHE A 343 -27.64 23.84 -11.21
CA PHE A 343 -27.58 22.94 -10.06
C PHE A 343 -26.29 22.11 -10.05
N ASP A 344 -25.43 22.36 -9.05
CA ASP A 344 -24.19 21.60 -8.86
C ASP A 344 -24.48 20.26 -8.19
N ARG A 345 -24.14 19.14 -8.86
CA ARG A 345 -24.36 17.78 -8.36
C ARG A 345 -23.33 17.30 -7.33
N VAL A 346 -22.14 17.91 -7.28
CA VAL A 346 -21.13 17.64 -6.23
C VAL A 346 -21.58 18.25 -4.91
N ARG A 347 -22.18 19.45 -4.95
CA ARG A 347 -22.54 20.27 -3.78
C ARG A 347 -24.04 20.28 -3.47
N GLN A 348 -24.85 19.61 -4.29
CA GLN A 348 -26.30 19.46 -4.14
C GLN A 348 -27.02 20.81 -3.91
N THR A 349 -26.55 21.85 -4.58
CA THR A 349 -26.99 23.24 -4.38
C THR A 349 -27.10 24.00 -5.71
N GLU A 350 -28.03 24.94 -5.75
CA GLU A 350 -28.22 25.87 -6.87
C GLU A 350 -27.25 27.05 -6.72
N ILE A 351 -26.51 27.39 -7.79
CA ILE A 351 -25.45 28.41 -7.72
C ILE A 351 -26.02 29.81 -7.42
N GLY A 352 -25.34 30.54 -6.54
CA GLY A 352 -25.77 31.87 -6.10
C GLY A 352 -25.71 32.94 -7.19
N LYS A 353 -24.65 32.96 -8.00
CA LYS A 353 -24.41 34.00 -9.00
C LYS A 353 -24.50 33.42 -10.41
N LYS A 354 -25.74 33.30 -10.88
CA LYS A 354 -26.13 32.65 -12.14
C LYS A 354 -25.63 33.31 -13.42
N TYR A 355 -25.60 34.64 -13.47
CA TYR A 355 -25.30 35.39 -14.68
C TYR A 355 -24.17 36.39 -14.43
N PHE A 356 -23.09 36.25 -15.19
CA PHE A 356 -21.96 37.17 -15.22
C PHE A 356 -21.23 37.03 -16.56
N LYS A 357 -20.37 38.00 -16.88
CA LYS A 357 -19.43 37.91 -17.99
C LYS A 357 -18.00 37.88 -17.46
N LEU A 358 -17.13 37.19 -18.18
CA LEU A 358 -15.69 37.41 -18.12
C LEU A 358 -15.35 38.66 -18.94
N THR A 359 -14.25 39.31 -18.59
CA THR A 359 -13.80 40.61 -19.12
C THR A 359 -12.31 40.65 -19.45
N HIS A 360 -11.51 39.75 -18.86
CA HIS A 360 -10.07 39.57 -19.12
C HIS A 360 -9.71 38.10 -19.44
N PHE A 361 -10.70 37.22 -19.55
CA PHE A 361 -10.58 35.81 -19.89
C PHE A 361 -11.69 35.44 -20.88
N GLU A 362 -11.44 34.44 -21.73
CA GLU A 362 -12.36 33.94 -22.75
C GLU A 362 -12.36 32.40 -22.73
N GLU A 363 -13.47 31.80 -23.13
CA GLU A 363 -13.68 30.35 -23.25
C GLU A 363 -13.24 29.91 -24.66
N VAL A 364 -12.42 28.85 -24.77
CA VAL A 364 -11.68 28.47 -26.00
C VAL A 364 -11.76 26.97 -26.31
#